data_AF-A0A7J8RNK9-F1
#
_entry.id   AF-A0A7J8RNK9-F1
#
_cell.length_a   1.000
_cell.length_b   1.000
_cell.length_c   1.000
_cell.angle_alpha   90.00
_cell.angle_beta   90.00
_cell.angle_gamma   90.00
#
_symmetry.space_group_name_H-M   'P 1'
#
loop_
_entity.id
_entity.type
_entity.pdbx_description
1 polymer ?
#
loop_
_entity_poly.entity_id
_entity_poly.type
_entity_poly.pdbx_seq_one_letter_code
_entity_poly.pdbx_strand_id
1 'polypeptide(L)'
;MKETFDLVEGCIDGFHSMEEQLRDFVLDSLGANAEKMNELVNSTTKKLAEKDENLEDIVLAIKKEIKELKGELTIYKATLSNGMLSSRLRQQAIDVPKPEKSTDEKRGGNIIGTWEEFQRELKKQFYPQYAEKEAQAKLHRLTEKEVFYWFEDGLKPWAKNEF
;
A
#
# COMPACT_ATOMS: atom_id res chain seq x y z
N MET A 1 15.45 70.01 37.85
CA MET A 1 16.02 69.72 36.51
C MET A 1 16.94 68.50 36.55
N LYS A 2 17.82 68.35 37.55
CA LYS A 2 18.65 67.14 37.72
C LYS A 2 17.85 65.89 38.13
N GLU A 3 17.00 65.98 39.14
CA GLU A 3 16.15 64.85 39.58
C GLU A 3 15.22 64.31 38.48
N THR A 4 14.70 65.19 37.63
CA THR A 4 13.86 64.81 36.48
C THR A 4 14.66 64.13 35.37
N PHE A 5 15.96 64.40 35.27
CA PHE A 5 16.86 63.75 34.31
C PHE A 5 17.24 62.35 34.80
N ASP A 6 17.61 62.22 36.08
CA ASP A 6 17.97 60.94 36.69
C ASP A 6 16.79 59.93 36.65
N LEU A 7 15.55 60.42 36.80
CA LEU A 7 14.34 59.58 36.66
C LEU A 7 14.13 59.09 35.22
N VAL A 8 14.40 59.95 34.22
CA VAL A 8 14.27 59.58 32.80
C VAL A 8 15.36 58.59 32.39
N GLU A 9 16.59 58.78 32.87
CA GLU A 9 17.70 57.86 32.65
C GLU A 9 17.41 56.48 33.24
N GLY A 10 16.93 56.41 34.49
CA GLY A 10 16.51 55.15 35.11
C GLY A 10 15.35 54.46 34.38
N CYS A 11 14.41 55.23 33.80
CA CYS A 11 13.37 54.65 32.94
C CYS A 11 13.95 54.05 31.65
N ILE A 12 14.91 54.72 31.01
CA ILE A 12 15.55 54.25 29.78
C ILE A 12 16.33 52.95 30.05
N ASP A 13 17.07 52.89 31.15
CA ASP A 13 17.81 51.68 31.54
C ASP A 13 16.86 50.50 31.82
N GLY A 14 15.72 50.76 32.47
CA GLY A 14 14.67 49.76 32.67
C GLY A 14 14.08 49.22 31.35
N PHE A 15 13.89 50.10 30.36
CA PHE A 15 13.45 49.68 29.03
C PHE A 15 14.49 48.83 28.32
N HIS A 16 15.77 49.18 28.42
CA HIS A 16 16.84 48.41 27.79
C HIS A 16 16.98 47.02 28.42
N SER A 17 16.88 46.91 29.75
CA SER A 17 16.89 45.62 30.44
C SER A 17 15.70 44.73 30.04
N MET A 18 14.51 45.31 29.87
CA MET A 18 13.34 44.58 29.41
C MET A 18 13.51 44.12 27.95
N GLU A 19 14.12 44.95 27.10
CA GLU A 19 14.44 44.59 25.72
C GLU A 19 15.41 43.40 25.66
N GLU A 20 16.46 43.41 26.46
CA GLU A 20 17.44 42.31 26.54
C GLU A 20 16.80 41.00 27.01
N GLN A 21 15.99 41.04 28.07
CA GLN A 21 15.27 39.86 28.56
C GLN A 21 14.32 39.26 27.51
N LEU A 22 13.62 40.13 26.75
CA LEU A 22 12.75 39.68 25.66
C LEU A 22 13.57 39.03 24.53
N ARG A 23 14.74 39.58 24.21
CA ARG A 23 15.64 39.00 23.19
C ARG A 23 16.11 37.61 23.61
N ASP A 24 16.60 37.46 24.83
CA ASP A 24 17.08 36.19 25.35
C ASP A 24 15.96 35.14 25.39
N PHE A 25 14.78 35.52 25.89
CA PHE A 25 13.62 34.62 25.91
C PHE A 25 13.23 34.13 24.50
N VAL A 26 13.25 35.03 23.51
CA VAL A 26 12.93 34.69 22.12
C VAL A 26 14.02 33.78 21.54
N LEU A 27 15.29 34.05 21.80
CA LEU A 27 16.41 33.24 21.33
C LEU A 27 16.38 31.83 21.91
N ASP A 28 16.18 31.70 23.23
CA ASP A 28 16.10 30.40 23.91
C ASP A 28 14.90 29.60 23.41
N SER A 29 13.73 30.24 23.29
CA SER A 29 12.53 29.59 22.78
C SER A 29 12.68 29.13 21.34
N LEU A 30 13.32 29.95 20.49
CA LEU A 30 13.58 29.61 19.10
C LEU A 30 14.61 28.48 19.00
N GLY A 31 15.68 28.53 19.80
CA GLY A 31 16.71 27.50 19.88
C GLY A 31 16.12 26.15 20.29
N ALA A 32 15.37 26.11 21.39
CA ALA A 32 14.72 24.89 21.88
C ALA A 32 13.74 24.30 20.85
N ASN A 33 13.03 25.14 20.09
CA ASN A 33 12.16 24.68 19.01
C ASN A 33 12.95 24.16 17.81
N ALA A 34 14.06 24.80 17.44
CA ALA A 34 14.94 24.34 16.38
C ALA A 34 15.54 22.97 16.70
N GLU A 35 15.96 22.75 17.95
CA GLU A 35 16.46 21.46 18.43
C GLU A 35 15.39 20.36 18.33
N LYS A 36 14.17 20.61 18.85
CA LYS A 36 13.05 19.66 18.74
C LYS A 36 12.70 19.33 17.30
N MET A 37 12.68 20.33 16.42
CA MET A 37 12.44 20.10 14.99
C MET A 37 13.55 19.25 14.38
N ASN A 38 14.81 19.53 14.70
CA ASN A 38 15.94 18.78 14.20
C ASN A 38 15.92 17.32 14.68
N GLU A 39 15.62 17.07 15.95
CA GLU A 39 15.43 15.72 16.49
C GLU A 39 14.33 14.95 15.76
N LEU A 40 13.17 15.59 15.54
CA LEU A 40 12.05 15.00 14.82
C LEU A 40 12.42 14.66 13.37
N VAL A 41 13.07 15.60 12.67
CA VAL A 41 13.53 15.42 11.29
C VAL A 41 14.54 14.28 11.21
N ASN A 42 15.51 14.24 12.11
CA ASN A 42 16.54 13.19 12.13
C ASN A 42 15.95 11.81 12.44
N SER A 43 15.05 11.72 13.42
CA SER A 43 14.35 10.48 13.76
C SER A 43 13.52 9.96 12.57
N THR A 44 12.81 10.86 11.89
CA THR A 44 11.98 10.50 10.73
C THR A 44 12.82 10.10 9.53
N THR A 45 13.87 10.88 9.23
CA THR A 45 14.82 10.58 8.15
C THR A 45 15.50 9.23 8.34
N LYS A 46 15.92 8.90 9.57
CA LYS A 46 16.52 7.60 9.89
C LYS A 46 15.55 6.44 9.63
N LYS A 47 14.31 6.53 10.14
CA LYS A 47 13.29 5.50 9.91
C LYS A 47 12.95 5.35 8.43
N LEU A 48 12.96 6.44 7.67
CA LEU A 48 12.72 6.41 6.23
C LEU A 48 13.85 5.64 5.51
N ALA A 49 15.11 5.94 5.83
CA ALA A 49 16.26 5.26 5.26
C ALA A 49 16.25 3.74 5.56
N GLU A 50 15.93 3.33 6.79
CA GLU A 50 15.81 1.91 7.17
C GLU A 50 14.72 1.19 6.35
N LYS A 51 13.59 1.86 6.08
CA LYS A 51 12.51 1.29 5.25
C LYS A 51 12.92 1.20 3.78
N ASP A 52 13.67 2.19 3.27
CA ASP A 52 14.15 2.20 1.89
C ASP A 52 15.13 1.05 1.64
N GLU A 53 16.09 0.81 2.54
CA GLU A 53 17.02 -0.32 2.46
C GLU A 53 16.27 -1.67 2.46
N ASN A 54 15.31 -1.85 3.37
CA ASN A 54 14.50 -3.07 3.41
C ASN A 54 13.66 -3.26 2.12
N LEU A 55 13.16 -2.18 1.51
CA LEU A 55 12.45 -2.26 0.23
C LEU A 55 13.39 -2.64 -0.92
N GLU A 56 14.62 -2.12 -0.94
CA GLU A 56 15.63 -2.50 -1.93
C GLU A 56 15.95 -3.99 -1.87
N ASP A 57 16.09 -4.56 -0.67
CA ASP A 57 16.34 -5.99 -0.46
C ASP A 57 15.18 -6.86 -0.98
N ILE A 58 13.94 -6.50 -0.65
CA ILE A 58 12.75 -7.21 -1.13
C ILE A 58 12.65 -7.14 -2.66
N VAL A 59 12.87 -5.97 -3.24
CA VAL A 59 12.86 -5.79 -4.70
C VAL A 59 13.95 -6.63 -5.36
N LEU A 60 15.12 -6.76 -4.74
CA LEU A 60 16.21 -7.58 -5.24
C LEU A 60 15.85 -9.07 -5.21
N ALA A 61 15.24 -9.55 -4.11
CA ALA A 61 14.75 -10.93 -4.00
C ALA A 61 13.68 -11.24 -5.07
N ILE A 62 12.67 -10.38 -5.23
CA ILE A 62 11.63 -10.55 -6.26
C ILE A 62 12.23 -10.57 -7.67
N LYS A 63 13.19 -9.68 -7.96
CA LYS A 63 13.90 -9.67 -9.26
C LYS A 63 14.64 -10.98 -9.52
N LYS A 64 15.16 -11.64 -8.48
CA LYS A 64 15.83 -12.94 -8.59
C LYS A 64 14.82 -14.04 -8.90
N GLU A 65 13.72 -14.13 -8.16
CA GLU A 65 12.65 -15.13 -8.39
C GLU A 65 12.04 -14.99 -9.79
N ILE A 66 11.79 -13.77 -10.27
CA ILE A 66 11.31 -13.53 -11.64
C ILE A 66 12.28 -14.09 -12.69
N LYS A 67 13.59 -13.98 -12.47
CA LYS A 67 14.60 -14.53 -13.39
C LYS A 67 14.57 -16.07 -13.38
N GLU A 68 14.43 -16.67 -12.22
CA GLU A 68 14.34 -18.13 -12.05
C GLU A 68 13.09 -18.69 -12.73
N LEU A 69 11.91 -18.13 -12.42
CA LEU A 69 10.64 -18.53 -13.04
C LEU A 69 10.66 -18.37 -14.57
N LYS A 70 11.31 -17.34 -15.11
CA LYS A 70 11.50 -17.19 -16.56
C LYS A 70 12.36 -18.30 -17.15
N GLY A 71 13.37 -18.77 -16.42
CA GLY A 71 14.20 -19.92 -16.80
C GLY A 71 13.37 -21.21 -16.85
N GLU A 72 12.63 -21.49 -15.78
CA GLU A 72 11.76 -22.67 -15.69
C GLU A 72 10.69 -22.70 -16.78
N LEU A 73 10.03 -21.57 -17.03
CA LEU A 73 9.02 -21.43 -18.08
C LEU A 73 9.59 -21.73 -19.47
N THR A 74 10.85 -21.35 -19.71
CA THR A 74 11.55 -21.64 -20.96
C THR A 74 11.79 -23.14 -21.13
N ILE A 75 12.22 -23.82 -20.06
CA ILE A 75 12.40 -25.28 -20.06
C ILE A 75 11.06 -25.99 -20.30
N TYR A 76 10.01 -25.60 -19.56
CA TYR A 76 8.66 -26.16 -19.72
C TYR A 76 8.14 -26.01 -21.15
N LYS A 77 8.33 -24.83 -21.75
CA LYS A 77 7.94 -24.57 -23.14
C LYS A 77 8.71 -25.43 -24.14
N ALA A 78 10.02 -25.63 -23.92
CA ALA A 78 10.85 -26.47 -24.79
C ALA A 78 10.48 -27.96 -24.70
N THR A 79 10.25 -28.49 -23.49
CA THR A 79 9.86 -29.90 -23.30
C THR A 79 8.48 -30.21 -23.87
N LEU A 80 7.52 -29.28 -23.74
CA LEU A 80 6.20 -29.39 -24.36
C LEU A 80 6.28 -29.39 -25.89
N SER A 81 7.11 -28.51 -26.47
CA SER A 81 7.31 -28.43 -27.92
C SER A 81 8.02 -29.67 -28.50
N ASN A 82 8.88 -30.32 -27.72
CA ASN A 82 9.67 -31.48 -28.16
C ASN A 82 8.92 -32.83 -28.09
N GLY A 83 7.62 -32.85 -27.77
CA GLY A 83 6.76 -34.03 -27.96
C GLY A 83 7.03 -35.23 -27.04
N MET A 84 7.91 -35.11 -26.04
CA MET A 84 8.34 -36.22 -25.17
C MET A 84 7.22 -36.76 -24.25
N LEU A 85 6.13 -36.00 -24.06
CA LEU A 85 4.90 -36.45 -23.37
C LEU A 85 3.78 -36.89 -24.32
N SER A 86 3.96 -36.74 -25.64
CA SER A 86 2.93 -37.09 -26.64
C SER A 86 2.77 -38.60 -26.81
N SER A 87 3.77 -39.41 -26.47
CA SER A 87 3.72 -40.86 -26.66
C SER A 87 2.99 -41.62 -25.55
N ARG A 88 2.91 -41.11 -24.31
CA ARG A 88 2.23 -41.81 -23.19
C ARG A 88 0.74 -41.51 -23.05
N LEU A 89 0.23 -40.40 -23.58
CA LEU A 89 -1.21 -40.12 -23.57
C LEU A 89 -2.00 -40.79 -24.71
N ARG A 90 -1.31 -41.37 -25.72
CA ARG A 90 -1.97 -42.03 -26.86
C ARG A 90 -2.28 -43.52 -26.66
N GLN A 91 -1.96 -44.11 -25.50
CA GLN A 91 -2.17 -45.55 -25.26
C GLN A 91 -3.33 -45.89 -24.33
N GLN A 92 -4.05 -44.90 -23.80
CA GLN A 92 -5.36 -45.14 -23.20
C GLN A 92 -6.43 -44.50 -24.08
N ALA A 93 -6.68 -45.13 -25.24
CA ALA A 93 -7.97 -45.01 -25.90
C ALA A 93 -8.98 -45.79 -25.05
N ILE A 94 -9.41 -45.19 -23.94
CA ILE A 94 -10.67 -45.56 -23.32
C ILE A 94 -11.72 -45.20 -24.36
N ASP A 95 -12.57 -46.17 -24.73
CA ASP A 95 -13.72 -45.93 -25.60
C ASP A 95 -14.69 -45.03 -24.85
N VAL A 96 -14.45 -43.72 -24.93
CA VAL A 96 -15.28 -42.68 -24.32
C VAL A 96 -16.58 -42.69 -25.12
N PRO A 97 -17.73 -42.99 -24.51
CA PRO A 97 -19.00 -42.83 -25.17
C PRO A 97 -19.10 -41.38 -25.62
N LYS A 98 -19.28 -41.20 -26.93
CA LYS A 98 -19.50 -39.92 -27.60
C LYS A 98 -20.35 -39.03 -26.68
N PRO A 99 -19.86 -37.88 -26.19
CA PRO A 99 -20.64 -37.04 -25.32
C PRO A 99 -21.92 -36.68 -26.06
N GLU A 100 -23.05 -37.09 -25.47
CA GLU A 100 -24.36 -36.61 -25.91
C GLU A 100 -24.28 -35.08 -25.98
N LYS A 101 -24.79 -34.55 -27.08
CA LYS A 101 -24.85 -33.12 -27.33
C LYS A 101 -25.55 -32.52 -26.12
N SER A 102 -24.83 -31.81 -25.27
CA SER A 102 -25.46 -30.93 -24.30
C SER A 102 -26.26 -29.95 -25.13
N THR A 103 -27.58 -30.14 -25.17
CA THR A 103 -28.51 -29.14 -25.65
C THR A 103 -28.34 -27.96 -24.72
N ASP A 104 -27.47 -27.05 -25.13
CA ASP A 104 -27.27 -25.73 -24.54
C ASP A 104 -28.48 -24.89 -24.94
N GLU A 105 -29.63 -25.34 -24.46
CA GLU A 105 -30.90 -24.68 -24.68
C GLU A 105 -31.05 -23.64 -23.58
N LYS A 106 -30.70 -22.40 -23.96
CA LYS A 106 -31.11 -21.14 -23.33
C LYS A 106 -30.23 -20.61 -22.19
N ARG A 107 -28.93 -20.47 -22.43
CA ARG A 107 -28.19 -19.33 -21.86
C ARG A 107 -27.52 -18.58 -22.99
N GLY A 108 -28.12 -17.46 -23.40
CA GLY A 108 -27.71 -16.64 -24.54
C GLY A 108 -26.20 -16.40 -24.56
N GLY A 109 -25.51 -17.20 -25.36
CA GLY A 109 -24.07 -17.17 -25.54
C GLY A 109 -23.70 -15.99 -26.41
N ASN A 110 -23.49 -14.84 -25.80
CA ASN A 110 -22.59 -13.87 -26.39
C ASN A 110 -21.19 -14.40 -26.14
N ILE A 111 -20.55 -14.92 -27.19
CA ILE A 111 -19.11 -15.17 -27.21
C ILE A 111 -18.47 -13.84 -26.82
N ILE A 112 -17.82 -13.79 -25.65
CA ILE A 112 -17.06 -12.63 -25.21
C ILE A 112 -15.87 -12.53 -26.15
N GLY A 113 -15.99 -11.67 -27.18
CA GLY A 113 -15.01 -11.56 -28.26
C GLY A 113 -13.91 -10.55 -27.94
N THR A 114 -14.13 -9.72 -26.94
CA THR A 114 -13.22 -8.63 -26.57
C THR A 114 -12.96 -8.58 -25.06
N TRP A 115 -11.80 -8.02 -24.70
CA TRP A 115 -11.41 -7.85 -23.30
C TRP A 115 -12.38 -6.94 -22.53
N GLU A 116 -12.93 -5.94 -23.20
CA GLU A 116 -13.92 -5.02 -22.63
C GLU A 116 -15.24 -5.72 -22.29
N GLU A 117 -15.69 -6.65 -23.15
CA GLU A 117 -16.88 -7.45 -22.89
C GLU A 117 -16.68 -8.41 -21.72
N PHE A 118 -15.48 -8.97 -21.60
CA PHE A 118 -15.11 -9.81 -20.46
C PHE A 118 -15.17 -9.01 -19.16
N GLN A 119 -14.53 -7.84 -19.13
CA GLN A 119 -14.57 -6.97 -17.95
C GLN A 119 -15.98 -6.54 -17.59
N ARG A 120 -16.84 -6.28 -18.57
CA ARG A 120 -18.23 -5.89 -18.34
C ARG A 120 -19.06 -7.02 -17.72
N GLU A 121 -18.97 -8.24 -18.26
CA GLU A 121 -19.73 -9.38 -17.71
C GLU A 121 -19.20 -9.77 -16.34
N LEU A 122 -17.88 -9.71 -16.13
CA LEU A 122 -17.25 -9.96 -14.84
C LEU A 122 -17.68 -8.90 -13.80
N LYS A 123 -17.71 -7.61 -14.17
CA LYS A 123 -18.25 -6.56 -13.29
C LYS A 123 -19.73 -6.79 -12.98
N LYS A 124 -20.55 -7.17 -13.95
CA LYS A 124 -21.98 -7.46 -13.72
C LYS A 124 -22.21 -8.63 -12.76
N GLN A 125 -21.35 -9.65 -12.78
CA GLN A 125 -21.46 -10.83 -11.92
C GLN A 125 -21.02 -10.56 -10.47
N PHE A 126 -20.00 -9.70 -10.28
CA PHE A 126 -19.32 -9.55 -8.98
C PHE A 126 -19.39 -8.15 -8.36
N TYR A 127 -19.89 -7.14 -9.09
CA TYR A 127 -20.18 -5.81 -8.55
C TYR A 127 -21.69 -5.61 -8.45
N PRO A 128 -22.29 -5.90 -7.28
CA PRO A 128 -23.65 -5.44 -6.99
C PRO A 128 -23.76 -3.94 -7.25
N GLN A 129 -24.86 -3.50 -7.87
CA GLN A 129 -25.10 -2.09 -8.25
C GLN A 129 -25.02 -1.10 -7.07
N TYR A 130 -25.02 -1.61 -5.84
CA TYR A 130 -24.93 -0.86 -4.59
C TYR A 130 -23.73 -1.23 -3.72
N ALA A 131 -22.79 -2.06 -4.20
CA ALA A 131 -21.67 -2.55 -3.39
C ALA A 131 -20.83 -1.41 -2.80
N GLU A 132 -20.59 -0.37 -3.60
CA GLU A 132 -19.85 0.82 -3.15
C GLU A 132 -20.66 1.63 -2.14
N LYS A 133 -21.95 1.87 -2.39
CA LYS A 133 -22.81 2.60 -1.45
C LYS A 133 -22.99 1.84 -0.14
N GLU A 134 -23.07 0.52 -0.20
CA GLU A 134 -23.17 -0.34 0.96
C GLU A 134 -21.84 -0.39 1.73
N ALA A 135 -20.70 -0.45 1.03
CA ALA A 135 -19.38 -0.37 1.64
C ALA A 135 -19.15 1.00 2.30
N GLN A 136 -19.51 2.09 1.64
CA GLN A 136 -19.44 3.45 2.20
C GLN A 136 -20.37 3.62 3.39
N ALA A 137 -21.62 3.14 3.29
CA ALA A 137 -22.57 3.20 4.41
C ALA A 137 -22.08 2.38 5.61
N LYS A 138 -21.44 1.22 5.37
CA LYS A 138 -20.81 0.42 6.42
C LYS A 138 -19.59 1.14 7.00
N LEU A 139 -18.74 1.75 6.17
CA LEU A 139 -17.57 2.52 6.61
C LEU A 139 -17.96 3.70 7.51
N HIS A 140 -19.02 4.44 7.14
CA HIS A 140 -19.54 5.55 7.94
C HIS A 140 -20.21 5.12 9.24
N ARG A 141 -20.64 3.86 9.34
CA ARG A 141 -21.25 3.30 10.56
C ARG A 141 -20.24 2.75 11.56
N LEU A 142 -19.01 2.51 11.11
CA LEU A 142 -17.94 1.98 11.95
C LEU A 142 -17.21 3.13 12.63
N THR A 143 -17.02 3.03 13.94
CA THR A 143 -16.13 3.92 14.68
C THR A 143 -14.67 3.64 14.32
N GLU A 144 -13.77 4.60 14.53
CA GLU A 144 -12.35 4.51 14.15
C GLU A 144 -11.66 3.24 14.68
N LYS A 145 -12.07 2.77 15.87
CA LYS A 145 -11.62 1.50 16.45
C LYS A 145 -12.16 0.28 15.70
N GLU A 146 -13.42 0.29 15.29
CA GLU A 146 -14.05 -0.84 14.59
C GLU A 146 -13.54 -0.98 13.15
N VAL A 147 -13.20 0.14 12.48
CA VAL A 147 -12.54 0.11 11.16
C VAL A 147 -11.17 -0.55 11.25
N PHE A 148 -10.40 -0.23 12.30
CA PHE A 148 -9.09 -0.85 12.54
C PHE A 148 -9.21 -2.37 12.80
N TYR A 149 -10.15 -2.79 13.65
CA TYR A 149 -10.37 -4.23 13.92
C TYR A 149 -10.90 -4.99 12.69
N TRP A 150 -11.78 -4.39 11.90
CA TRP A 150 -12.30 -5.00 10.67
C TRP A 150 -11.21 -5.16 9.59
N PHE A 151 -10.32 -4.18 9.46
CA PHE A 151 -9.17 -4.25 8.55
C PHE A 151 -8.16 -5.32 8.97
N GLU A 152 -7.77 -5.33 10.25
CA GLU A 152 -6.89 -6.35 10.82
C GLU A 152 -7.50 -7.76 10.71
N ASP A 153 -8.79 -7.93 11.02
CA ASP A 153 -9.49 -9.20 10.90
C ASP A 153 -9.60 -9.70 9.45
N GLY A 154 -9.74 -8.79 8.48
CA GLY A 154 -9.72 -9.10 7.06
C GLY A 154 -8.36 -9.56 6.54
N LEU A 155 -7.27 -9.14 7.20
CA LEU A 155 -5.89 -9.53 6.88
C LEU A 155 -5.44 -10.82 7.57
N LYS A 156 -6.06 -11.20 8.70
CA LYS A 156 -5.73 -12.43 9.45
C LYS A 156 -5.78 -13.74 8.64
N PRO A 157 -6.71 -13.95 7.68
CA PRO A 157 -6.69 -15.13 6.82
C PRO A 157 -5.49 -15.16 5.87
N TRP A 158 -4.97 -13.99 5.49
CA TRP A 158 -3.84 -13.85 4.56
C TRP A 158 -2.48 -14.01 5.26
N ALA A 159 -2.41 -13.62 6.54
CA ALA A 159 -1.22 -13.82 7.38
C ALA A 159 -0.96 -15.29 7.77
N LYS A 160 -1.90 -16.21 7.53
CA LYS A 160 -1.78 -17.64 7.91
C LYS A 160 -1.21 -18.55 6.82
N ASN A 161 -0.87 -17.99 5.65
CA ASN A 161 -0.30 -18.75 4.52
C ASN A 161 1.20 -18.49 4.32
N GLU A 162 1.90 -17.95 5.31
CA GLU A 162 3.35 -17.99 5.37
C GLU A 162 3.79 -19.03 6.42
N PHE A 163 4.60 -19.98 5.95
CA PHE A 163 5.06 -21.26 6.51
C PHE A 163 4.18 -22.49 6.27
#